data_AF-A0A419ELR1-F1
#
_entry.id   AF-A0A419ELR1-F1
#
_cell.length_a   1.000
_cell.length_b   1.000
_cell.length_c   1.000
_cell.angle_alpha   90.00
_cell.angle_beta   90.00
_cell.angle_gamma   90.00
#
_symmetry.space_group_name_H-M   'P 1'
#
loop_
_entity.id
_entity.type
_entity.pdbx_description
1 polymer ?
#
loop_
_entity_poly.entity_id
_entity_poly.type
_entity_poly.pdbx_seq_one_letter_code
_entity_poly.pdbx_strand_id
1 'polypeptide(L)'
;MKMDLNDLKEKAKQFKAPEDYLIISKEKEEMIDNFIEKLKNEDANERKKIKTSMVFYIIAAVIFGIAFLISVLTTIPIDSSGTGNFRGVLSLFFWLIVFLSFKKINQLKKIVYDEPIKIFLDKAEKRYQFYGMESWIISTVGLLALYLAAMMFVVPYLQAIFSIDSKLTMFILFTLFYISICIAGFYFTYKDWERGKKSFWLTINKMKQELNAPEGI
;
A
#
# COMPACT_ATOMS: atom_id res chain seq x y z
N MET A 1 1.23 -20.52 62.33
CA MET A 1 2.18 -19.40 62.19
C MET A 1 1.55 -18.38 61.25
N LYS A 2 1.02 -17.26 61.76
CA LYS A 2 0.39 -16.21 60.94
C LYS A 2 1.48 -15.22 60.55
N MET A 3 1.84 -15.18 59.27
CA MET A 3 2.81 -14.20 58.77
C MET A 3 2.08 -12.86 58.59
N ASP A 4 2.60 -11.81 59.22
CA ASP A 4 1.96 -10.48 59.21
C ASP A 4 2.16 -9.79 57.85
N LEU A 5 1.18 -9.01 57.41
CA LEU A 5 1.21 -8.28 56.15
C LEU A 5 2.36 -7.26 56.11
N ASN A 6 2.79 -6.81 57.29
CA ASN A 6 3.92 -5.91 57.45
C ASN A 6 5.27 -6.61 57.19
N ASP A 7 5.43 -7.87 57.59
CA ASP A 7 6.62 -8.68 57.30
C ASP A 7 6.78 -8.92 55.79
N LEU A 8 5.66 -9.08 55.08
CA LEU A 8 5.63 -9.19 53.61
C LEU A 8 6.04 -7.87 52.93
N LYS A 9 5.61 -6.71 53.46
CA LYS A 9 5.99 -5.39 52.93
C LYS A 9 7.46 -5.07 53.17
N GLU A 10 8.02 -5.44 54.32
CA GLU A 10 9.46 -5.27 54.57
C GLU A 10 10.31 -6.19 53.69
N LYS A 11 9.92 -7.46 53.52
CA LYS A 11 10.59 -8.36 52.57
C LYS A 11 10.51 -7.84 51.14
N ALA A 12 9.36 -7.33 50.70
CA ALA A 12 9.23 -6.76 49.35
C ALA A 12 10.10 -5.51 49.14
N LYS A 13 10.33 -4.69 50.17
CA LYS A 13 11.23 -3.52 50.11
C LYS A 13 12.72 -3.89 50.08
N GLN A 14 13.10 -5.07 50.58
CA GLN A 14 14.46 -5.59 50.50
C GLN A 14 14.82 -6.06 49.08
N PHE A 15 13.83 -6.49 48.28
CA PHE A 15 13.99 -6.70 46.85
C PHE A 15 13.85 -5.37 46.10
N LYS A 16 14.81 -4.45 46.29
CA LYS A 16 15.05 -3.42 45.28
C LYS A 16 15.32 -4.16 43.97
N ALA A 17 14.48 -3.95 42.96
CA ALA A 17 14.76 -4.43 41.61
C ALA A 17 16.20 -4.03 41.26
N PRO A 18 17.06 -4.96 40.79
CA PRO A 18 18.45 -4.65 40.50
C PRO A 18 18.51 -3.42 39.59
N GLU A 19 19.39 -2.46 39.88
CA GLU A 19 19.50 -1.23 39.06
C GLU A 19 19.70 -1.55 37.58
N ASP A 20 20.31 -2.70 37.27
CA ASP A 20 20.45 -3.26 35.93
C ASP A 20 19.11 -3.48 35.20
N TYR A 21 18.05 -3.92 35.90
CA TYR A 21 16.71 -4.07 35.29
C TYR A 21 16.10 -2.72 34.92
N LEU A 22 16.34 -1.68 35.72
CA LEU A 22 15.86 -0.33 35.42
C LEU A 22 16.59 0.27 34.21
N ILE A 23 17.90 0.03 34.09
CA ILE A 23 18.71 0.47 32.94
C ILE A 23 18.25 -0.22 31.65
N ILE A 24 18.08 -1.55 31.69
CA ILE A 24 17.58 -2.34 30.54
C ILE A 24 16.18 -1.90 30.12
N SER A 25 15.29 -1.59 31.09
CA SER A 25 13.94 -1.12 30.79
C SER A 25 13.93 0.23 30.07
N LYS A 26 14.81 1.15 30.49
CA LYS A 26 14.91 2.50 29.93
C LYS A 26 15.54 2.51 28.53
N GLU A 27 16.58 1.70 28.32
CA GLU A 27 17.20 1.54 26.99
C GLU A 27 16.21 0.94 25.98
N LYS A 28 15.39 -0.03 26.41
CA LYS A 28 14.35 -0.63 25.58
C LYS A 28 13.24 0.37 25.23
N GLU A 29 12.83 1.20 26.18
CA GLU A 29 11.85 2.27 25.97
C GLU A 29 12.36 3.31 24.96
N GLU A 30 13.60 3.79 25.13
CA GLU A 30 14.24 4.72 24.21
C GLU A 30 14.41 4.14 22.79
N MET A 31 14.71 2.83 22.68
CA MET A 31 14.78 2.14 21.40
C MET A 31 13.40 2.08 20.70
N ILE A 32 12.33 1.83 21.46
CA ILE A 32 10.96 1.78 20.94
C ILE A 32 10.52 3.17 20.49
N ASP A 33 10.80 4.23 21.25
CA ASP A 33 10.44 5.59 20.90
C ASP A 33 11.17 6.06 19.62
N ASN A 34 12.47 5.79 19.53
CA ASN A 34 13.26 6.04 18.32
C ASN A 34 12.71 5.28 17.10
N PHE A 35 12.22 4.04 17.31
CA PHE A 35 11.59 3.27 16.24
C PHE A 35 10.24 3.86 15.81
N ILE A 36 9.40 4.26 16.78
CA ILE A 36 8.12 4.93 16.54
C ILE A 36 8.34 6.24 15.77
N GLU A 37 9.36 7.02 16.11
CA GLU A 37 9.69 8.26 15.40
C GLU A 37 10.09 8.00 13.94
N LYS A 38 10.91 6.96 13.69
CA LYS A 38 11.25 6.56 12.32
C LYS A 38 10.02 6.14 11.52
N LEU A 39 9.10 5.38 12.13
CA LEU A 39 7.83 5.01 11.49
C LEU A 39 6.96 6.23 11.19
N LYS A 40 6.84 7.18 12.12
CA LYS A 40 6.12 8.45 11.90
C LYS A 40 6.68 9.22 10.70
N ASN A 41 8.01 9.31 10.61
CA ASN A 41 8.68 9.98 9.50
C ASN A 41 8.44 9.26 8.16
N GLU A 42 8.50 7.93 8.14
CA GLU A 42 8.22 7.15 6.93
C GLU A 42 6.76 7.25 6.50
N ASP A 43 5.80 7.16 7.44
CA ASP A 43 4.37 7.32 7.17
C ASP A 43 4.06 8.73 6.63
N ALA A 44 4.74 9.77 7.15
CA ALA A 44 4.63 11.14 6.66
C ALA A 44 5.19 11.30 5.23
N ASN A 45 6.32 10.66 4.94
CA ASN A 45 6.94 10.63 3.62
C ASN A 45 6.06 9.91 2.60
N GLU A 46 5.51 8.75 2.97
CA GLU A 46 4.56 8.02 2.12
C GLU A 46 3.31 8.86 1.84
N ARG A 47 2.76 9.52 2.86
CA ARG A 47 1.62 10.44 2.69
C ARG A 47 1.93 11.55 1.70
N LYS A 48 3.14 12.13 1.75
CA LYS A 48 3.59 13.16 0.80
C LYS A 48 3.68 12.60 -0.61
N LYS A 49 4.29 11.42 -0.80
CA LYS A 49 4.38 10.74 -2.10
C LYS A 49 3.00 10.49 -2.71
N ILE A 50 2.06 9.93 -1.93
CA ILE A 50 0.68 9.67 -2.39
C ILE A 50 -0.03 10.97 -2.75
N LYS A 51 0.13 12.04 -1.95
CA LYS A 51 -0.48 13.34 -2.24
C LYS A 51 0.03 13.92 -3.56
N THR A 52 1.34 13.81 -3.82
CA THR A 52 1.96 14.27 -5.07
C THR A 52 1.47 13.44 -6.26
N SER A 53 1.44 12.10 -6.16
CA SER A 53 0.93 11.25 -7.25
C SER A 53 -0.55 11.47 -7.54
N MET A 54 -1.36 11.72 -6.50
CA MET A 54 -2.79 11.99 -6.62
C MET A 54 -3.10 13.20 -7.51
N VAL A 55 -2.25 14.25 -7.51
CA VAL A 55 -2.44 15.42 -8.40
C VAL A 55 -2.39 14.99 -9.87
N PHE A 56 -1.45 14.12 -10.25
CA PHE A 56 -1.36 13.61 -11.61
C PHE A 56 -2.58 12.78 -12.00
N TYR A 57 -3.09 11.95 -11.09
CA TYR A 57 -4.31 11.18 -11.34
C TYR A 57 -5.56 12.06 -11.49
N ILE A 58 -5.67 13.15 -10.74
CA ILE A 58 -6.75 14.13 -10.90
C ILE A 58 -6.65 14.80 -12.28
N ILE A 59 -5.47 15.25 -12.68
CA ILE A 59 -5.25 15.85 -14.00
C ILE A 59 -5.65 14.87 -15.11
N ALA A 60 -5.21 13.61 -15.01
CA ALA A 60 -5.59 12.57 -15.98
C ALA A 60 -7.11 12.33 -16.00
N ALA A 61 -7.75 12.20 -14.83
CA ALA A 61 -9.20 12.01 -14.73
C ALA A 61 -9.99 13.13 -15.41
N VAL A 62 -9.57 14.38 -15.21
CA VAL A 62 -10.18 15.57 -15.80
C VAL A 62 -9.96 15.62 -17.31
N ILE A 63 -8.74 15.40 -17.79
CA ILE A 63 -8.43 15.40 -19.24
C ILE A 63 -9.28 14.35 -19.97
N PHE A 64 -9.30 13.12 -19.47
CA PHE A 64 -10.11 12.05 -20.08
C PHE A 64 -11.61 12.31 -19.94
N GLY A 65 -12.05 12.91 -18.84
CA GLY A 65 -13.45 13.30 -18.63
C GLY A 65 -13.91 14.39 -19.60
N ILE A 66 -13.11 15.43 -19.81
CA ILE A 66 -13.39 16.48 -20.79
C ILE A 66 -13.38 15.91 -22.21
N ALA A 67 -12.38 15.09 -22.55
CA ALA A 67 -12.32 14.44 -23.86
C ALA A 67 -13.52 13.53 -24.12
N PHE A 68 -14.04 12.86 -23.09
CA PHE A 68 -15.29 12.10 -23.16
C PHE A 68 -16.50 13.01 -23.39
N LEU A 69 -16.65 14.07 -22.60
CA LEU A 69 -17.77 15.02 -22.73
C LEU A 69 -17.80 15.68 -24.11
N ILE A 70 -16.65 16.10 -24.66
CA ILE A 70 -16.56 16.63 -26.02
C ILE A 70 -17.02 15.59 -27.03
N SER A 71 -16.57 14.33 -26.91
CA SER A 71 -17.00 13.24 -27.80
C SER A 71 -18.51 12.98 -27.75
N VAL A 72 -19.14 13.09 -26.58
CA VAL A 72 -20.59 12.93 -26.42
C VAL A 72 -21.35 14.14 -26.98
N LEU A 73 -20.89 15.36 -26.71
CA LEU A 73 -21.59 16.60 -27.06
C LEU A 73 -21.48 17.00 -28.54
N THR A 74 -20.35 16.70 -29.18
CA THR A 74 -20.10 17.17 -30.55
C THR A 74 -20.80 16.33 -31.62
N THR A 75 -21.46 15.23 -31.26
CA THR A 75 -22.06 14.27 -32.22
C THR A 75 -21.13 13.92 -33.38
N ILE A 76 -19.81 14.09 -33.20
CA ILE A 76 -18.82 13.51 -34.09
C ILE A 76 -19.19 12.03 -34.08
N PRO A 77 -19.48 11.41 -35.24
CA PRO A 77 -19.89 10.03 -35.27
C PRO A 77 -18.85 9.31 -34.43
N ILE A 78 -19.30 8.79 -33.29
CA ILE A 78 -18.47 7.96 -32.44
C ILE A 78 -18.11 6.86 -33.43
N ASP A 79 -16.88 6.90 -33.94
CA ASP A 79 -16.42 5.89 -34.87
C ASP A 79 -16.88 4.58 -34.26
N SER A 80 -17.42 3.69 -35.10
CA SER A 80 -17.97 2.39 -34.68
C SER A 80 -16.97 1.54 -33.86
N SER A 81 -15.75 2.03 -33.67
CA SER A 81 -14.67 1.59 -32.78
C SER A 81 -14.91 1.79 -31.27
N GLY A 82 -15.94 2.50 -30.81
CA GLY A 82 -16.26 2.60 -29.37
C GLY A 82 -15.28 3.44 -28.52
N THR A 83 -14.47 4.27 -29.19
CA THR A 83 -13.40 5.09 -28.59
C THR A 83 -13.90 6.16 -27.61
N GLY A 84 -15.11 6.68 -27.80
CA GLY A 84 -15.76 7.61 -26.86
C GLY A 84 -15.97 6.97 -25.49
N ASN A 85 -16.60 5.79 -25.44
CA ASN A 85 -16.90 5.07 -24.20
C ASN A 85 -15.63 4.73 -23.39
N PHE A 86 -14.55 4.39 -24.09
CA PHE A 86 -13.26 4.09 -23.45
C PHE A 86 -12.68 5.29 -22.66
N ARG A 87 -12.79 6.51 -23.19
CA ARG A 87 -12.34 7.73 -22.48
C ARG A 87 -13.12 7.94 -21.18
N GLY A 88 -14.43 7.67 -21.20
CA GLY A 88 -15.27 7.69 -20.02
C GLY A 88 -14.85 6.65 -18.98
N VAL A 89 -14.61 5.41 -19.40
CA VAL A 89 -14.13 4.32 -18.53
C VAL A 89 -12.77 4.67 -17.90
N LEU A 90 -11.82 5.20 -18.68
CA LEU A 90 -10.53 5.66 -18.16
C LEU A 90 -10.68 6.77 -17.12
N SER A 91 -11.56 7.76 -17.38
CA SER A 91 -11.84 8.82 -16.42
C SER A 91 -12.37 8.26 -15.09
N LEU A 92 -13.35 7.34 -15.15
CA LEU A 92 -13.88 6.66 -13.96
C LEU A 92 -12.79 5.86 -13.21
N PHE A 93 -11.91 5.20 -13.94
CA PHE A 93 -10.79 4.45 -13.35
C PHE A 93 -9.81 5.38 -12.62
N PHE A 94 -9.45 6.53 -13.21
CA PHE A 94 -8.60 7.51 -12.53
C PHE A 94 -9.29 8.11 -11.29
N TRP A 95 -10.61 8.38 -11.36
CA TRP A 95 -11.37 8.80 -10.18
C TRP A 95 -11.37 7.75 -9.07
N LEU A 96 -11.48 6.47 -9.42
CA LEU A 96 -11.36 5.38 -8.45
C LEU A 96 -9.97 5.37 -7.80
N ILE A 97 -8.89 5.53 -8.57
CA ILE A 97 -7.51 5.63 -8.02
C ILE A 97 -7.38 6.83 -7.07
N VAL A 98 -7.94 7.99 -7.43
CA VAL A 98 -7.95 9.18 -6.58
C VAL A 98 -8.69 8.90 -5.27
N PHE A 99 -9.87 8.28 -5.34
CA PHE A 99 -10.65 7.90 -4.17
C PHE A 99 -9.90 6.93 -3.24
N LEU A 100 -9.29 5.89 -3.80
CA LEU A 100 -8.49 4.92 -3.04
C LEU A 100 -7.24 5.58 -2.41
N SER A 101 -6.59 6.48 -3.15
CA SER A 101 -5.44 7.26 -2.67
C SER A 101 -5.84 8.16 -1.50
N PHE A 102 -6.99 8.83 -1.60
CA PHE A 102 -7.55 9.65 -0.53
C PHE A 102 -7.90 8.82 0.71
N LYS A 103 -8.53 7.65 0.53
CA LYS A 103 -8.81 6.71 1.62
C LYS A 103 -7.51 6.29 2.32
N LYS A 104 -6.46 5.96 1.56
CA LYS A 104 -5.15 5.59 2.11
C LYS A 104 -4.50 6.73 2.89
N ILE A 105 -4.53 7.97 2.38
CA ILE A 105 -4.06 9.16 3.11
C ILE A 105 -4.79 9.31 4.45
N ASN A 106 -6.12 9.14 4.46
CA ASN A 106 -6.90 9.26 5.69
C ASN A 106 -6.61 8.14 6.69
N GLN A 107 -6.30 6.93 6.22
CA GLN A 107 -5.84 5.84 7.08
C GLN A 107 -4.48 6.18 7.72
N LEU A 108 -3.53 6.70 6.95
CA LEU A 108 -2.22 7.13 7.47
C LEU A 108 -2.33 8.28 8.49
N LYS A 109 -3.31 9.18 8.34
CA LYS A 109 -3.55 10.26 9.32
C LYS A 109 -4.13 9.79 10.65
N LYS A 110 -4.84 8.66 10.66
CA LYS A 110 -5.55 8.13 11.83
C LYS A 110 -4.72 7.15 12.66
N ILE A 111 -3.41 7.04 12.40
CA ILE A 111 -2.54 6.13 13.15
C ILE A 111 -2.35 6.71 14.55
N VAL A 112 -2.83 5.97 15.55
CA VAL A 112 -2.58 6.25 16.96
C VAL A 112 -1.32 5.50 17.36
N TYR A 113 -0.25 6.23 17.68
CA TYR A 113 1.03 5.64 18.07
C TYR A 113 1.10 5.31 19.57
N ASP A 114 0.12 5.80 20.35
CA ASP A 114 0.05 5.63 21.81
C ASP A 114 -0.74 4.36 22.20
N GLU A 115 -1.00 3.47 21.25
CA GLU A 115 -1.68 2.19 21.50
C GLU A 115 -0.74 1.19 22.21
N PRO A 116 -1.28 0.22 22.96
CA PRO A 116 -0.47 -0.85 23.54
C PRO A 116 0.42 -1.52 22.48
N ILE A 117 1.70 -1.75 22.82
CA ILE A 117 2.74 -2.16 21.85
C ILE A 117 2.35 -3.36 20.99
N LYS A 118 1.62 -4.34 21.57
CA LYS A 118 1.13 -5.52 20.84
C LYS A 118 0.15 -5.14 19.72
N ILE A 119 -0.83 -4.29 20.03
CA ILE A 119 -1.84 -3.81 19.08
C ILE A 119 -1.17 -2.91 18.03
N PHE A 120 -0.25 -2.05 18.46
CA PHE A 120 0.51 -1.19 17.57
C PHE A 120 1.32 -2.00 16.55
N LEU A 121 2.06 -3.01 16.99
CA LEU A 121 2.88 -3.87 16.12
C LEU A 121 2.02 -4.70 15.16
N ASP A 122 0.87 -5.21 15.59
CA ASP A 122 -0.07 -5.92 14.70
C ASP A 122 -0.61 -5.01 13.58
N LYS A 123 -0.93 -3.75 13.92
CA LYS A 123 -1.34 -2.76 12.91
C LYS A 123 -0.16 -2.33 12.03
N ALA A 124 1.03 -2.20 12.58
CA ALA A 124 2.23 -1.83 11.83
C ALA A 124 2.61 -2.92 10.82
N GLU A 125 2.58 -4.18 11.20
CA GLU A 125 2.87 -5.31 10.30
C GLU A 125 1.99 -5.25 9.05
N LYS A 126 0.67 -5.08 9.21
CA LYS A 126 -0.28 -4.98 8.09
C LYS A 126 0.01 -3.78 7.17
N ARG A 127 0.52 -2.68 7.70
CA ARG A 127 0.86 -1.47 6.91
C ARG A 127 2.15 -1.63 6.11
N TYR A 128 3.14 -2.30 6.70
CA TYR A 128 4.47 -2.46 6.12
C TYR A 128 4.64 -3.77 5.34
N GLN A 129 3.65 -4.67 5.38
CA GLN A 129 3.58 -5.83 4.50
C GLN A 129 3.58 -5.39 3.02
N PHE A 130 4.33 -6.12 2.19
CA PHE A 130 4.44 -5.80 0.77
C PHE A 130 3.10 -5.83 0.04
N TYR A 131 2.37 -6.93 0.20
CA TYR A 131 1.14 -7.19 -0.52
C TYR A 131 0.17 -7.97 0.37
N GLY A 132 -0.85 -7.27 0.88
CA GLY A 132 -1.96 -7.90 1.60
C GLY A 132 -3.01 -8.44 0.63
N MET A 133 -3.86 -9.36 1.11
CA MET A 133 -4.92 -9.98 0.29
C MET A 133 -5.87 -8.94 -0.33
N GLU A 134 -6.25 -7.91 0.42
CA GLU A 134 -7.09 -6.81 -0.08
C GLU A 134 -6.42 -6.06 -1.25
N SER A 135 -5.12 -5.79 -1.12
CA SER A 135 -4.35 -5.11 -2.18
C SER A 135 -4.20 -5.99 -3.41
N TRP A 136 -4.08 -7.31 -3.22
CA TRP A 136 -4.01 -8.28 -4.31
C TRP A 136 -5.31 -8.34 -5.12
N ILE A 137 -6.46 -8.40 -4.45
CA ILE A 137 -7.77 -8.41 -5.12
C ILE A 137 -7.97 -7.11 -5.91
N ILE A 138 -7.76 -5.95 -5.26
CA ILE A 138 -7.95 -4.64 -5.90
C ILE A 138 -7.04 -4.49 -7.12
N SER A 139 -5.76 -4.87 -7.00
CA SER A 139 -4.81 -4.75 -8.10
C SER A 139 -5.11 -5.72 -9.23
N THR A 140 -5.48 -6.97 -8.93
CA THR A 140 -5.81 -7.97 -9.96
C THR A 140 -7.05 -7.56 -10.74
N VAL A 141 -8.11 -7.14 -10.04
CA VAL A 141 -9.34 -6.66 -10.69
C VAL A 141 -9.07 -5.40 -11.50
N GLY A 142 -8.28 -4.46 -10.96
CA GLY A 142 -7.89 -3.24 -11.66
C GLY A 142 -7.07 -3.51 -12.92
N LEU A 143 -6.07 -4.40 -12.84
CA LEU A 143 -5.25 -4.82 -13.98
C LEU A 143 -6.08 -5.57 -15.01
N LEU A 144 -7.06 -6.38 -14.62
CA LEU A 144 -7.92 -7.08 -15.57
C LEU A 144 -8.87 -6.10 -16.28
N ALA A 145 -9.44 -5.14 -15.56
CA ALA A 145 -10.26 -4.09 -16.16
C ALA A 145 -9.45 -3.24 -17.15
N LEU A 146 -8.22 -2.86 -16.78
CA LEU A 146 -7.32 -2.08 -17.64
C LEU A 146 -6.87 -2.89 -18.87
N TYR A 147 -6.62 -4.19 -18.71
CA TYR A 147 -6.32 -5.10 -19.81
C TYR A 147 -7.46 -5.13 -20.84
N LEU A 148 -8.69 -5.39 -20.40
CA LEU A 148 -9.85 -5.44 -21.28
C LEU A 148 -10.08 -4.11 -21.98
N ALA A 149 -10.01 -3.01 -21.24
CA ALA A 149 -10.21 -1.68 -21.79
C ALA A 149 -9.11 -1.32 -22.82
N ALA A 150 -7.84 -1.58 -22.50
CA ALA A 150 -6.72 -1.33 -23.40
C ALA A 150 -6.77 -2.25 -24.63
N MET A 151 -7.16 -3.52 -24.48
CA MET A 151 -7.30 -4.46 -25.59
C MET A 151 -8.28 -3.94 -26.65
N MET A 152 -9.44 -3.42 -26.23
CA MET A 152 -10.45 -2.89 -27.14
C MET A 152 -9.95 -1.71 -27.98
N PHE A 153 -8.96 -0.96 -27.49
CA PHE A 153 -8.44 0.23 -28.16
C PHE A 153 -7.15 -0.04 -28.94
N VAL A 154 -6.19 -0.70 -28.28
CA VAL A 154 -4.82 -0.90 -28.78
C VAL A 154 -4.79 -1.95 -29.87
N VAL A 155 -5.57 -3.03 -29.76
CA VAL A 155 -5.55 -4.11 -30.77
C VAL A 155 -5.99 -3.62 -32.15
N PRO A 156 -7.14 -2.94 -32.32
CA PRO A 156 -7.53 -2.39 -33.63
C PRO A 156 -6.52 -1.37 -34.18
N TYR A 157 -5.97 -0.53 -33.31
CA TYR A 157 -4.99 0.49 -33.70
C TYR A 157 -3.68 -0.13 -34.20
N LEU A 158 -3.14 -1.10 -33.47
CA LEU A 158 -1.94 -1.83 -33.91
C LEU A 158 -2.23 -2.64 -35.19
N GLN A 159 -3.45 -3.18 -35.34
CA GLN A 159 -3.83 -3.90 -36.55
C GLN A 159 -3.79 -3.00 -37.78
N ALA A 160 -4.28 -1.76 -37.65
CA ALA A 160 -4.24 -0.76 -38.71
C ALA A 160 -2.82 -0.31 -39.06
N ILE A 161 -1.90 -0.24 -38.08
CA ILE A 161 -0.52 0.22 -38.31
C ILE A 161 0.35 -0.87 -38.93
N PHE A 162 0.26 -2.10 -38.42
CA PHE A 162 1.15 -3.18 -38.80
C PHE A 162 0.58 -4.07 -39.92
N SER A 163 -0.64 -3.79 -40.39
CA SER A 163 -1.35 -4.55 -41.44
C SER A 163 -1.37 -6.06 -41.16
N ILE A 164 -1.52 -6.44 -39.89
CA ILE A 164 -1.55 -7.85 -39.48
C ILE A 164 -3.00 -8.35 -39.61
N ASP A 165 -3.26 -9.24 -40.56
CA ASP A 165 -4.62 -9.74 -40.83
C ASP A 165 -5.16 -10.64 -39.70
N SER A 166 -4.27 -11.34 -38.99
CA SER A 166 -4.65 -12.24 -37.90
C SER A 166 -4.91 -11.48 -36.60
N LYS A 167 -6.20 -11.29 -36.28
CA LYS A 167 -6.65 -10.76 -34.97
C LYS A 167 -6.09 -11.56 -33.79
N LEU A 168 -5.97 -12.88 -33.95
CA LEU A 168 -5.45 -13.77 -32.92
C LEU A 168 -3.97 -13.46 -32.61
N THR A 169 -3.16 -13.23 -33.65
CA THR A 169 -1.74 -12.89 -33.49
C THR A 169 -1.59 -11.56 -32.74
N MET A 170 -2.39 -10.55 -33.08
CA MET A 170 -2.37 -9.25 -32.41
C MET A 170 -2.79 -9.35 -30.95
N PHE A 171 -3.81 -10.15 -30.67
CA PHE A 171 -4.23 -10.43 -29.30
C PHE A 171 -3.11 -11.07 -28.47
N ILE A 172 -2.42 -12.09 -29.01
CA ILE A 172 -1.30 -12.74 -28.32
C ILE A 172 -0.16 -11.76 -28.06
N LEU A 173 0.26 -10.99 -29.07
CA LEU A 173 1.33 -10.00 -28.93
C LEU A 173 0.98 -8.93 -27.89
N PHE A 174 -0.25 -8.40 -27.93
CA PHE A 174 -0.73 -7.45 -26.94
C PHE A 174 -0.74 -8.05 -25.53
N THR A 175 -1.20 -9.29 -25.37
CA THR A 175 -1.25 -9.99 -24.09
C THR A 175 0.15 -10.17 -23.51
N LEU A 176 1.10 -10.64 -24.32
CA LEU A 176 2.49 -10.82 -23.90
C LEU A 176 3.11 -9.49 -23.47
N PHE A 177 2.93 -8.44 -24.28
CA PHE A 177 3.42 -7.10 -23.96
C PHE A 177 2.81 -6.57 -22.65
N TYR A 178 1.49 -6.72 -22.47
CA TYR A 178 0.80 -6.31 -21.27
C TYR A 178 1.31 -7.04 -20.02
N ILE A 179 1.47 -8.37 -20.10
CA ILE A 179 2.04 -9.18 -19.02
C ILE A 179 3.46 -8.73 -18.69
N SER A 180 4.29 -8.43 -19.68
CA SER A 180 5.64 -7.91 -19.46
C SER A 180 5.63 -6.57 -18.69
N ILE A 181 4.71 -5.65 -19.03
CA ILE A 181 4.54 -4.39 -18.29
C ILE A 181 4.11 -4.67 -16.84
N CYS A 182 3.16 -5.58 -16.64
CA CYS A 182 2.69 -5.96 -15.30
C CYS A 182 3.82 -6.56 -14.45
N ILE A 183 4.62 -7.47 -15.02
CA ILE A 183 5.78 -8.06 -14.34
C ILE A 183 6.81 -6.99 -13.99
N ALA A 184 7.13 -6.09 -14.93
CA ALA A 184 8.05 -5.00 -14.69
C ALA A 184 7.54 -4.07 -13.57
N GLY A 185 6.27 -3.66 -13.64
CA GLY A 185 5.63 -2.82 -12.61
C GLY A 185 5.63 -3.48 -11.24
N PHE A 186 5.32 -4.78 -11.17
CA PHE A 186 5.40 -5.55 -9.93
C PHE A 186 6.82 -5.61 -9.38
N TYR A 187 7.82 -5.89 -10.24
CA TYR A 187 9.23 -5.94 -9.85
C TYR A 187 9.72 -4.59 -9.31
N PHE A 188 9.41 -3.48 -9.97
CA PHE A 188 9.77 -2.14 -9.48
C PHE A 188 9.09 -1.82 -8.15
N THR A 189 7.81 -2.19 -8.00
CA THR A 189 7.07 -2.00 -6.74
C THR A 189 7.68 -2.83 -5.61
N TYR A 190 8.05 -4.09 -5.89
CA TYR A 190 8.74 -4.96 -4.94
C TYR A 190 10.09 -4.40 -4.52
N LYS A 191 10.88 -3.92 -5.48
CA LYS A 191 12.20 -3.36 -5.22
C LYS A 191 12.14 -2.05 -4.43
N ASP A 192 11.13 -1.21 -4.67
CA ASP A 192 10.89 0.00 -3.88
C ASP A 192 10.50 -0.34 -2.45
N TRP A 193 9.60 -1.32 -2.27
CA TRP A 193 9.24 -1.84 -0.96
C TRP A 193 10.44 -2.45 -0.23
N GLU A 194 11.25 -3.23 -0.92
CA GLU A 194 12.46 -3.85 -0.36
C GLU A 194 13.44 -2.81 0.16
N ARG A 195 13.60 -1.69 -0.55
CA ARG A 195 14.51 -0.61 -0.16
C ARG A 195 13.99 0.23 1.00
N GLY A 196 12.69 0.52 1.04
CA GLY A 196 12.12 1.44 2.05
C GLY A 196 11.52 0.75 3.27
N LYS A 197 10.78 -0.35 3.07
CA LYS A 197 9.82 -0.89 4.06
C LYS A 197 10.20 -2.24 4.62
N LYS A 198 11.01 -3.03 3.91
CA LYS A 198 11.43 -4.38 4.36
C LYS A 198 12.15 -4.35 5.70
N SER A 199 13.02 -3.36 5.93
CA SER A 199 13.71 -3.22 7.23
C SER A 199 12.71 -3.03 8.37
N PHE A 200 11.74 -2.11 8.23
CA PHE A 200 10.70 -1.91 9.23
C PHE A 200 9.87 -3.17 9.48
N TRP A 201 9.48 -3.87 8.42
CA TRP A 201 8.71 -5.11 8.54
C TRP A 201 9.48 -6.20 9.30
N LEU A 202 10.77 -6.38 9.00
CA LEU A 202 11.62 -7.34 9.73
C LEU A 202 11.78 -6.94 11.21
N THR A 203 11.98 -5.66 11.51
CA THR A 203 12.07 -5.17 12.89
C THR A 203 10.77 -5.37 13.65
N ILE A 204 9.61 -5.07 13.04
CA ILE A 204 8.28 -5.32 13.64
C ILE A 204 8.13 -6.80 13.98
N ASN A 205 8.46 -7.69 13.04
CA ASN A 205 8.34 -9.14 13.26
C ASN A 205 9.27 -9.63 14.37
N LYS A 206 10.50 -9.12 14.44
CA LYS A 206 11.43 -9.43 15.52
C LYS A 206 10.87 -8.98 16.88
N MET A 207 10.39 -7.74 17.00
CA MET A 207 9.77 -7.23 18.24
C MET A 207 8.53 -8.04 18.63
N LYS A 208 7.71 -8.46 17.67
CA LYS A 208 6.57 -9.35 17.92
C LYS A 208 7.00 -10.72 18.44
N GLN A 209 8.09 -11.29 17.93
CA GLN A 209 8.62 -12.57 18.41
C GLN A 209 9.15 -12.43 19.84
N GLU A 210 9.88 -11.35 20.14
CA GLU A 210 10.39 -11.06 21.49
C GLU A 210 9.27 -10.88 22.52
N LEU A 211 8.14 -10.27 22.14
CA LEU A 211 6.99 -10.09 23.03
C LEU A 211 6.16 -11.38 23.25
N ASN A 212 6.22 -12.33 22.31
CA ASN A 212 5.49 -13.59 22.41
C ASN A 212 6.38 -14.76 22.86
N ALA A 213 7.69 -14.55 22.95
CA ALA A 213 8.59 -15.51 23.57
C ALA A 213 8.13 -15.69 25.02
N PRO A 214 7.89 -16.93 25.49
CA PRO A 214 7.61 -17.15 26.89
C PRO A 214 8.77 -16.54 27.68
N GLU A 215 8.48 -15.62 28.60
CA GLU A 215 9.48 -15.13 29.53
C GLU A 215 10.16 -16.36 30.13
N GLY A 216 11.46 -16.51 29.87
CA GLY A 216 12.22 -17.64 30.35
C GLY A 216 12.06 -17.74 31.86
N ILE A 217 11.65 -18.93 32.29
CA ILE A 217 11.83 -19.48 33.64
C ILE A 217 13.27 -19.22 34.11
#